data_AF-A0A7V2ADN9-F1
#
_entry.id   AF-A0A7V2ADN9-F1
#
_cell.length_a   1.000
_cell.length_b   1.000
_cell.length_c   1.000
_cell.angle_alpha   90.00
_cell.angle_beta   90.00
_cell.angle_gamma   90.00
#
_symmetry.space_group_name_H-M   'P 1'
#
loop_
_entity.id
_entity.type
_entity.pdbx_description
1 polymer ?
#
loop_
_entity_poly.entity_id
_entity_poly.type
_entity_poly.pdbx_seq_one_letter_code
_entity_poly.pdbx_strand_id
1 'polypeptide(L)'
;MFERFQVLGVDLTAGHELADALGYHSSNKPLFGFARRHRKRDARFQRELDIALAYHASEGSERGVALSLWAGADPHAAVPDLRYLSRRDQDDQQSEDEEDSFVGYTAIEQACRRGDVKILERLGPDPALDDFDELYKAASNRAVIDFLARFALPEDGAAVIQHHLWWATFDRGYRFSTSRSLYTLQHLFELEIRWEGSSKEEIASVRSWLLKTSRHTFIDAMKLLAAKEYCAPEILHELGRTPAIRRRMKEVGFIPTAQDEASRYRRSRQPRPTRSREVLKKFGVEETKPKGSVASRSGSKPTSRRTTRSLPHTVRIGPRRKGGREIRLDRAELFERVWSEPVSVLAAKWGLSDRGLAKACRRLKVPVPGRGHWAQVKVGKNVRRPVLPKLREGGGDEIVIWAPHEGSASENVTRS
;
A
#
# COMPACT_ATOMS: atom_id res chain seq x y z
N MET A 1 -13.50 23.20 48.72
CA MET A 1 -13.89 24.19 47.70
C MET A 1 -15.13 23.73 46.94
N PHE A 2 -15.10 22.60 46.21
CA PHE A 2 -16.25 22.07 45.46
C PHE A 2 -17.50 21.79 46.30
N GLU A 3 -17.34 21.26 47.52
CA GLU A 3 -18.45 21.09 48.47
C GLU A 3 -19.10 22.43 48.88
N ARG A 4 -18.34 23.54 48.89
CA ARG A 4 -18.90 24.87 49.17
C ARG A 4 -19.76 25.38 48.02
N PHE A 5 -19.42 25.08 46.76
CA PHE A 5 -20.25 25.44 45.61
C PHE A 5 -21.60 24.72 45.61
N GLN A 6 -21.61 23.43 45.99
CA GLN A 6 -22.87 22.70 46.18
C GLN A 6 -23.73 23.30 47.31
N VAL A 7 -23.12 23.69 48.43
CA VAL A 7 -23.84 24.34 49.54
C VAL A 7 -24.42 25.70 49.12
N LEU A 8 -23.80 26.37 48.14
CA LEU A 8 -24.29 27.60 47.54
C LEU A 8 -25.35 27.38 46.44
N GLY A 9 -25.77 26.13 46.19
CA GLY A 9 -26.80 25.79 45.22
C GLY A 9 -26.33 25.71 43.77
N VAL A 10 -25.01 25.70 43.51
CA VAL A 10 -24.46 25.53 42.16
C VAL A 10 -24.52 24.06 41.77
N ASP A 11 -25.31 23.75 40.74
CA ASP A 11 -25.37 22.41 40.15
C ASP A 11 -24.26 22.22 39.11
N LEU A 12 -23.15 21.63 39.53
CA LEU A 12 -22.00 21.33 38.67
C LEU A 12 -22.33 20.29 37.57
N THR A 13 -23.46 19.59 37.66
CA THR A 13 -23.88 18.60 36.65
C THR A 13 -24.80 19.20 35.59
N ALA A 14 -25.24 20.45 35.77
CA ALA A 14 -25.99 21.16 34.75
C ALA A 14 -25.09 21.41 33.54
N GLY A 15 -25.55 21.07 32.33
CA GLY A 15 -24.83 21.35 31.08
C GLY A 15 -23.48 20.64 30.90
N HIS A 16 -23.20 19.59 31.67
CA HIS A 16 -21.93 18.84 31.62
C HIS A 16 -20.67 19.65 32.02
N GLU A 17 -20.84 20.71 32.82
CA GLU A 17 -19.74 21.57 33.28
C GLU A 17 -18.69 20.82 34.12
N LEU A 18 -19.13 19.85 34.92
CA LEU A 18 -18.22 18.99 35.69
C LEU A 18 -17.39 18.10 34.78
N ALA A 19 -17.99 17.47 33.78
CA ALA A 19 -17.28 16.67 32.79
C ALA A 19 -16.27 17.51 32.00
N ASP A 20 -16.62 18.74 31.64
CA ASP A 20 -15.71 19.68 30.98
C ASP A 20 -14.50 20.00 31.86
N ALA A 21 -14.73 20.35 33.13
CA ALA A 21 -13.67 20.61 34.10
C ALA A 21 -12.79 19.37 34.37
N LEU A 22 -13.36 18.18 34.40
CA LEU A 22 -12.65 16.91 34.53
C LEU A 22 -11.86 16.55 33.26
N GLY A 23 -12.39 16.88 32.08
CA GLY A 23 -11.79 16.65 30.77
C GLY A 23 -10.55 17.50 30.53
N TYR A 24 -10.62 18.82 30.78
CA TYR A 24 -9.48 19.71 30.60
C TYR A 24 -8.37 19.54 31.64
N HIS A 25 -8.67 18.96 32.82
CA HIS A 25 -7.71 18.84 33.92
C HIS A 25 -7.36 17.39 34.28
N SER A 26 -6.49 16.78 33.48
CA SER A 26 -5.96 15.41 33.68
C SER A 26 -5.11 15.19 34.95
N SER A 27 -4.88 16.22 35.78
CA SER A 27 -4.08 16.14 37.01
C SER A 27 -4.85 16.53 38.27
N ASN A 28 -6.13 16.92 38.17
CA ASN A 28 -6.90 17.42 39.31
C ASN A 28 -7.53 16.28 40.14
N LYS A 29 -6.69 15.48 40.80
CA LYS A 29 -7.13 14.37 41.66
C LYS A 29 -8.16 14.77 42.73
N PRO A 30 -8.11 15.96 43.36
CA PRO A 30 -9.16 16.40 44.30
C PRO A 30 -10.55 16.45 43.68
N LEU A 31 -10.68 16.91 42.42
CA LEU A 31 -11.95 16.99 41.72
C LEU A 31 -12.50 15.60 41.37
N PHE A 32 -11.67 14.70 40.85
CA PHE A 32 -12.04 13.29 40.67
C PHE A 32 -12.45 12.62 41.99
N GLY A 33 -11.72 12.92 43.07
CA GLY A 33 -12.03 12.41 44.41
C GLY A 33 -13.37 12.92 44.94
N PHE A 34 -13.76 14.14 44.60
CA PHE A 34 -15.08 14.71 44.90
C PHE A 34 -16.16 13.96 44.11
N ALA A 35 -16.07 13.90 42.78
CA ALA A 35 -17.03 13.17 41.94
C ALA A 35 -17.22 11.71 42.39
N ARG A 36 -16.13 11.01 42.72
CA ARG A 36 -16.14 9.64 43.25
C ARG A 36 -16.98 9.45 44.52
N ARG A 37 -16.98 10.44 45.44
CA ARG A 37 -17.77 10.35 46.69
C ARG A 37 -19.25 10.57 46.43
N HIS A 38 -19.59 11.40 45.45
CA HIS A 38 -20.96 11.81 45.16
C HIS A 38 -21.67 10.89 44.15
N ARG A 39 -20.93 10.13 43.33
CA ARG A 39 -21.50 9.19 42.34
C ARG A 39 -22.48 8.16 42.91
N LYS A 40 -22.29 7.74 44.17
CA LYS A 40 -23.20 6.77 44.83
C LYS A 40 -24.55 7.37 45.23
N ARG A 41 -24.62 8.71 45.33
CA ARG A 41 -25.81 9.44 45.79
C ARG A 41 -26.59 10.03 44.62
N ASP A 42 -25.92 10.37 43.53
CA ASP A 42 -26.52 10.96 42.34
C ASP A 42 -25.90 10.36 41.07
N ALA A 43 -26.76 9.75 40.24
CA ALA A 43 -26.38 9.11 38.99
C ALA A 43 -25.83 10.10 37.95
N ARG A 44 -26.14 11.40 38.07
CA ARG A 44 -25.58 12.43 37.18
C ARG A 44 -24.07 12.52 37.32
N PHE A 45 -23.53 12.41 38.54
CA PHE A 45 -22.07 12.40 38.75
C PHE A 45 -21.38 11.18 38.13
N GLN A 46 -22.08 10.04 38.04
CA GLN A 46 -21.57 8.89 37.31
C GLN A 46 -21.48 9.22 35.82
N ARG A 47 -22.56 9.75 35.23
CA ARG A 47 -22.58 10.17 33.83
C ARG A 47 -21.50 11.20 33.48
N GLU A 48 -21.27 12.19 34.35
CA GLU A 48 -20.19 13.20 34.17
C GLU A 48 -18.79 12.56 34.16
N LEU A 49 -18.56 11.56 35.00
CA LEU A 49 -17.31 10.81 35.04
C LEU A 49 -17.11 9.97 33.78
N ASP A 50 -18.18 9.36 33.27
CA ASP A 50 -18.18 8.55 32.06
C ASP A 50 -17.90 9.44 30.82
N ILE A 51 -18.53 10.62 30.74
CA ILE A 51 -18.26 11.64 29.70
C ILE A 51 -16.80 12.07 29.74
N ALA A 52 -16.27 12.39 30.93
CA ALA A 52 -14.87 12.78 31.09
C ALA A 52 -13.90 11.65 30.69
N LEU A 53 -14.24 10.38 30.99
CA LEU A 53 -13.46 9.22 30.57
C LEU A 53 -13.39 9.12 29.04
N ALA A 54 -14.53 9.23 28.35
CA ALA A 54 -14.58 9.19 26.88
C ALA A 54 -13.76 10.31 26.24
N TYR A 55 -13.79 11.51 26.83
CA TYR A 55 -12.95 12.63 26.38
C TYR A 55 -11.45 12.39 26.59
N HIS A 56 -11.03 11.85 27.75
CA HIS A 56 -9.62 11.51 27.98
C HIS A 56 -9.13 10.39 27.05
N ALA A 57 -10.01 9.43 26.69
CA ALA A 57 -9.73 8.44 25.66
C ALA A 57 -9.61 9.09 24.26
N SER A 58 -10.47 10.08 23.98
CA SER A 58 -10.36 11.12 22.95
C SER A 58 -8.94 11.64 22.73
N GLU A 59 -8.45 12.29 23.77
CA GLU A 59 -7.20 13.05 23.73
C GLU A 59 -5.95 12.16 23.84
N GLY A 60 -6.12 10.87 24.19
CA GLY A 60 -5.00 9.96 24.43
C GLY A 60 -4.31 10.19 25.78
N SER A 61 -5.04 10.72 26.76
CA SER A 61 -4.50 11.05 28.09
C SER A 61 -4.50 9.81 29.00
N GLU A 62 -3.38 9.07 29.02
CA GLU A 62 -3.23 7.88 29.89
C GLU A 62 -3.48 8.19 31.38
N ARG A 63 -3.06 9.38 31.84
CA ARG A 63 -3.24 9.84 33.23
C ARG A 63 -4.70 10.17 33.52
N GLY A 64 -5.38 10.85 32.60
CA GLY A 64 -6.80 11.19 32.72
C GLY A 64 -7.66 9.93 32.77
N VAL A 65 -7.44 8.99 31.85
CA VAL A 65 -8.12 7.68 31.85
C VAL A 65 -7.91 6.95 33.17
N ALA A 66 -6.69 6.89 33.69
CA ALA A 66 -6.41 6.22 34.97
C ALA A 66 -7.13 6.87 36.15
N LEU A 67 -7.22 8.21 36.18
CA LEU A 67 -7.94 8.95 37.23
C LEU A 67 -9.46 8.78 37.12
N SER A 68 -10.02 8.77 35.91
CA SER A 68 -11.43 8.50 35.66
C SER A 68 -11.82 7.08 36.08
N LEU A 69 -11.03 6.07 35.70
CA LEU A 69 -11.25 4.69 36.15
C LEU A 69 -11.11 4.55 37.67
N TRP A 70 -10.13 5.22 38.29
CA TRP A 70 -10.01 5.28 39.76
C TRP A 70 -11.21 5.97 40.44
N ALA A 71 -11.82 6.94 39.76
CA ALA A 71 -13.04 7.60 40.21
C ALA A 71 -14.29 6.70 40.07
N GLY A 72 -14.19 5.61 39.29
CA GLY A 72 -15.25 4.64 39.05
C GLY A 72 -16.10 4.96 37.83
N ALA A 73 -15.53 5.64 36.83
CA ALA A 73 -16.15 5.80 35.51
C ALA A 73 -16.30 4.44 34.81
N ASP A 74 -17.39 4.27 34.07
CA ASP A 74 -17.69 3.09 33.28
C ASP A 74 -17.17 3.26 31.84
N PRO A 75 -16.23 2.43 31.37
CA PRO A 75 -15.70 2.51 30.00
C PRO A 75 -16.68 2.05 28.92
N HIS A 76 -17.70 1.26 29.27
CA HIS A 76 -18.68 0.67 28.35
C HIS A 76 -19.90 1.57 28.15
N ALA A 77 -20.10 2.58 29.00
CA ALA A 77 -21.22 3.49 28.91
C ALA A 77 -21.11 4.40 27.67
N ALA A 78 -22.15 4.42 26.84
CA ALA A 78 -22.27 5.37 25.73
C ALA A 78 -22.60 6.77 26.25
N VAL A 79 -21.76 7.74 25.90
CA VAL A 79 -21.84 9.11 26.41
C VAL A 79 -21.68 10.16 25.32
N PRO A 80 -22.31 11.35 25.47
CA PRO A 80 -22.13 12.44 24.51
C PRO A 80 -20.67 12.92 24.50
N ASP A 81 -20.16 13.30 23.33
CA ASP A 81 -18.80 13.83 23.18
C ASP A 81 -18.77 15.31 23.57
N LEU A 82 -17.93 15.67 24.56
CA LEU A 82 -17.75 17.04 25.05
C LEU A 82 -17.39 18.02 23.94
N ARG A 83 -16.70 17.59 22.88
CA ARG A 83 -16.29 18.48 21.77
C ARG A 83 -17.47 19.02 20.96
N TYR A 84 -18.63 18.38 21.05
CA TYR A 84 -19.85 18.80 20.36
C TYR A 84 -20.90 19.41 21.28
N LEU A 85 -20.74 19.26 22.61
CA LEU A 85 -21.63 19.86 23.60
C LEU A 85 -21.49 21.39 23.68
N SER A 86 -20.28 21.93 23.46
CA SER A 86 -20.02 23.37 23.46
C SER A 86 -20.55 24.13 22.23
N ARG A 87 -21.17 23.45 21.26
CA ARG A 87 -21.66 24.05 19.99
C ARG A 87 -23.15 24.38 19.98
N ARG A 88 -23.84 24.28 21.12
CA ARG A 88 -25.23 24.73 21.25
C ARG A 88 -25.30 26.26 21.41
N ASP A 89 -24.61 26.99 20.52
CA ASP A 89 -24.85 28.41 20.30
C ASP A 89 -26.07 28.53 19.37
N GLN A 90 -27.24 28.71 20.00
CA GLN A 90 -28.45 29.47 19.61
C GLN A 90 -29.01 29.55 18.17
N ASP A 91 -28.40 29.03 17.10
CA ASP A 91 -28.82 29.35 15.72
C ASP A 91 -29.19 28.18 14.79
N ASP A 92 -29.30 26.94 15.29
CA ASP A 92 -29.80 25.83 14.45
C ASP A 92 -31.29 25.60 14.68
N GLN A 93 -32.08 26.42 13.98
CA GLN A 93 -33.49 26.19 13.68
C GLN A 93 -33.66 24.80 13.05
N GLN A 94 -34.18 23.86 13.83
CA GLN A 94 -34.92 22.66 13.42
C GLN A 94 -34.62 22.15 12.00
N SER A 95 -33.61 21.30 11.86
CA SER A 95 -33.63 20.27 10.83
C SER A 95 -34.46 19.10 11.35
N GLU A 96 -35.71 19.02 10.88
CA GLU A 96 -36.69 17.95 11.16
C GLU A 96 -36.31 16.61 10.48
N ASP A 97 -35.04 16.21 10.55
CA ASP A 97 -34.56 14.87 10.17
C ASP A 97 -34.10 14.13 11.45
N GLU A 98 -35.01 14.03 12.43
CA GLU A 98 -34.83 13.34 13.71
C GLU A 98 -35.00 11.81 13.57
N GLU A 99 -34.15 11.12 12.80
CA GLU A 99 -34.12 9.64 12.80
C GLU A 99 -32.77 8.99 13.13
N ASP A 100 -31.66 9.74 13.20
CA ASP A 100 -30.41 9.24 13.80
C ASP A 100 -30.10 10.02 15.07
N SER A 101 -30.79 9.67 16.17
CA SER A 101 -30.44 10.17 17.51
C SER A 101 -29.05 9.65 17.87
N PHE A 102 -28.02 10.46 17.61
CA PHE A 102 -26.63 10.15 17.88
C PHE A 102 -26.45 9.76 19.37
N VAL A 103 -26.29 8.46 19.64
CA VAL A 103 -26.33 7.86 20.98
C VAL A 103 -25.08 8.20 21.83
N GLY A 104 -24.08 8.86 21.23
CA GLY A 104 -22.80 9.11 21.85
C GLY A 104 -21.78 8.01 21.55
N TYR A 105 -20.58 8.15 22.06
CA TYR A 105 -19.48 7.21 21.85
C TYR A 105 -19.08 6.59 23.19
N THR A 106 -18.69 5.30 23.19
CA THR A 106 -18.07 4.69 24.37
C THR A 106 -16.61 5.15 24.50
N ALA A 107 -16.05 5.07 25.71
CA ALA A 107 -14.64 5.40 25.91
C ALA A 107 -13.72 4.45 25.12
N ILE A 108 -14.14 3.19 24.97
CA ILE A 108 -13.43 2.16 24.20
C ILE A 108 -13.44 2.50 22.71
N GLU A 109 -14.59 2.91 22.16
CA GLU A 109 -14.67 3.31 20.76
C GLU A 109 -13.77 4.52 20.46
N GLN A 110 -13.75 5.52 21.34
CA GLN A 110 -12.87 6.68 21.22
C GLN A 110 -11.39 6.28 21.23
N ALA A 111 -11.01 5.33 22.10
CA ALA A 111 -9.65 4.79 22.12
C ALA A 111 -9.31 4.01 20.83
N CYS A 112 -10.28 3.27 20.25
CA CYS A 112 -10.14 2.59 18.96
C CYS A 112 -9.93 3.57 17.79
N ARG A 113 -10.71 4.66 17.74
CA ARG A 113 -10.57 5.75 16.74
C ARG A 113 -9.20 6.42 16.82
N ARG A 114 -8.72 6.66 18.04
CA ARG A 114 -7.39 7.24 18.25
C ARG A 114 -6.29 6.28 17.80
N GLY A 115 -6.43 5.00 18.15
CA GLY A 115 -5.49 3.94 17.84
C GLY A 115 -4.50 3.62 18.95
N ASP A 116 -4.82 3.95 20.21
CA ASP A 116 -3.92 3.84 21.37
C ASP A 116 -4.18 2.55 22.17
N VAL A 117 -3.37 1.51 21.88
CA VAL A 117 -3.53 0.17 22.48
C VAL A 117 -3.36 0.16 23.99
N LYS A 118 -2.48 0.98 24.55
CA LYS A 118 -2.25 1.06 26.02
C LYS A 118 -3.48 1.52 26.79
N ILE A 119 -4.29 2.38 26.17
CA ILE A 119 -5.54 2.87 26.77
C ILE A 119 -6.58 1.77 26.67
N LEU A 120 -6.68 1.10 25.52
CA LEU A 120 -7.58 -0.06 25.34
C LEU A 120 -7.29 -1.20 26.33
N GLU A 121 -6.01 -1.51 26.59
CA GLU A 121 -5.60 -2.49 27.61
C GLU A 121 -6.11 -2.14 29.02
N ARG A 122 -6.29 -0.86 29.31
CA ARG A 122 -6.79 -0.39 30.62
C ARG A 122 -8.30 -0.31 30.69
N LEU A 123 -8.96 -0.04 29.55
CA LEU A 123 -10.42 0.04 29.48
C LEU A 123 -11.04 -1.36 29.49
N GLY A 124 -10.37 -2.34 28.86
CA GLY A 124 -10.78 -3.75 28.90
C GLY A 124 -12.07 -4.02 28.13
N PRO A 125 -12.03 -4.09 26.78
CA PRO A 125 -13.23 -4.37 25.98
C PRO A 125 -13.81 -5.74 26.31
N ASP A 126 -15.13 -5.81 26.42
CA ASP A 126 -15.89 -7.01 26.76
C ASP A 126 -16.90 -7.36 25.64
N PRO A 127 -16.80 -8.53 24.99
CA PRO A 127 -17.75 -8.99 23.97
C PRO A 127 -19.22 -9.04 24.40
N ALA A 128 -19.50 -9.10 25.71
CA ALA A 128 -20.88 -9.13 26.21
C ALA A 128 -21.51 -7.74 26.39
N LEU A 129 -20.68 -6.69 26.52
CA LEU A 129 -21.12 -5.32 26.83
C LEU A 129 -20.89 -4.36 25.68
N ASP A 130 -19.87 -4.61 24.85
CA ASP A 130 -19.47 -3.74 23.76
C ASP A 130 -19.89 -4.30 22.40
N ASP A 131 -20.29 -3.41 21.50
CA ASP A 131 -20.54 -3.74 20.10
C ASP A 131 -19.20 -3.82 19.34
N PHE A 132 -18.72 -5.05 19.13
CA PHE A 132 -17.46 -5.28 18.42
C PHE A 132 -17.50 -4.82 16.97
N ASP A 133 -18.66 -4.84 16.30
CA ASP A 133 -18.77 -4.41 14.91
C ASP A 133 -18.50 -2.90 14.81
N GLU A 134 -19.05 -2.10 15.73
CA GLU A 134 -18.72 -0.68 15.85
C GLU A 134 -17.25 -0.44 16.25
N LEU A 135 -16.69 -1.26 17.15
CA LEU A 135 -15.26 -1.16 17.50
C LEU A 135 -14.34 -1.44 16.31
N TYR A 136 -14.68 -2.42 15.46
CA TYR A 136 -13.95 -2.73 14.23
C TYR A 136 -14.14 -1.65 13.16
N LYS A 137 -15.31 -1.02 13.07
CA LYS A 137 -15.54 0.18 12.21
C LYS A 137 -14.67 1.36 12.67
N ALA A 138 -14.59 1.59 13.98
CA ALA A 138 -13.76 2.63 14.60
C ALA A 138 -12.24 2.36 14.53
N ALA A 139 -11.83 1.11 14.38
CA ALA A 139 -10.43 0.70 14.46
C ALA A 139 -9.55 1.37 13.39
N SER A 140 -8.61 2.20 13.83
CA SER A 140 -7.79 3.02 12.92
C SER A 140 -6.39 2.47 12.65
N ASN A 141 -5.94 1.46 13.41
CA ASN A 141 -4.58 0.91 13.35
C ASN A 141 -4.59 -0.62 13.37
N ARG A 142 -3.58 -1.25 12.75
CA ARG A 142 -3.31 -2.69 12.84
C ARG A 142 -3.33 -3.19 14.29
N ALA A 143 -2.63 -2.50 15.18
CA ALA A 143 -2.44 -2.95 16.54
C ALA A 143 -3.75 -3.00 17.34
N VAL A 144 -4.75 -2.17 17.00
CA VAL A 144 -6.09 -2.21 17.58
C VAL A 144 -6.84 -3.42 17.07
N ILE A 145 -6.78 -3.70 15.76
CA ILE A 145 -7.44 -4.87 15.15
C ILE A 145 -6.85 -6.17 15.75
N ASP A 146 -5.51 -6.27 15.81
CA ASP A 146 -4.81 -7.42 16.43
C ASP A 146 -5.12 -7.57 17.93
N PHE A 147 -5.54 -6.49 18.60
CA PHE A 147 -5.97 -6.51 20.00
C PHE A 147 -7.42 -6.97 20.13
N LEU A 148 -8.34 -6.39 19.36
CA LEU A 148 -9.76 -6.78 19.35
C LEU A 148 -9.95 -8.25 18.95
N ALA A 149 -9.15 -8.73 17.99
CA ALA A 149 -9.18 -10.11 17.52
C ALA A 149 -8.79 -11.15 18.59
N ARG A 150 -8.20 -10.73 19.71
CA ARG A 150 -7.93 -11.61 20.86
C ARG A 150 -9.18 -11.90 21.68
N PHE A 151 -10.20 -11.05 21.58
CA PHE A 151 -11.44 -11.14 22.34
C PHE A 151 -12.56 -11.73 21.49
N ALA A 152 -12.87 -11.09 20.35
CA ALA A 152 -13.92 -11.52 19.45
C ALA A 152 -13.66 -11.08 18.00
N LEU A 153 -14.19 -11.86 17.06
CA LEU A 153 -14.29 -11.50 15.65
C LEU A 153 -15.61 -10.74 15.42
N PRO A 154 -15.68 -9.86 14.40
CA PRO A 154 -16.93 -9.17 14.09
C PRO A 154 -18.01 -10.14 13.63
N GLU A 155 -19.27 -9.88 13.99
CA GLU A 155 -20.43 -10.65 13.54
C GLU A 155 -20.73 -10.32 12.08
N ASP A 156 -20.75 -9.03 11.72
CA ASP A 156 -20.87 -8.57 10.32
C ASP A 156 -19.55 -8.02 9.76
N GLY A 157 -18.71 -8.93 9.28
CA GLY A 157 -17.48 -8.57 8.58
C GLY A 157 -17.71 -7.75 7.30
N ALA A 158 -18.87 -7.86 6.64
CA ALA A 158 -19.14 -7.14 5.40
C ALA A 158 -19.41 -5.66 5.67
N ALA A 159 -20.21 -5.33 6.69
CA ALA A 159 -20.46 -3.94 7.08
C ALA A 159 -19.16 -3.22 7.52
N VAL A 160 -18.31 -3.91 8.27
CA VAL A 160 -16.99 -3.36 8.67
C VAL A 160 -16.13 -3.04 7.44
N ILE A 161 -16.05 -3.96 6.47
CA ILE A 161 -15.29 -3.75 5.24
C ILE A 161 -15.85 -2.57 4.44
N GLN A 162 -17.17 -2.49 4.29
CA GLN A 162 -17.84 -1.40 3.59
C GLN A 162 -17.59 -0.04 4.24
N HIS A 163 -17.61 0.02 5.57
CA HIS A 163 -17.33 1.24 6.34
C HIS A 163 -15.90 1.75 6.07
N HIS A 164 -14.90 0.87 6.14
CA HIS A 164 -13.52 1.27 5.84
C HIS A 164 -13.31 1.64 4.37
N LEU A 165 -14.02 0.99 3.43
CA LEU A 165 -14.03 1.38 2.03
C LEU A 165 -14.67 2.75 1.81
N TRP A 166 -15.74 3.08 2.55
CA TRP A 166 -16.37 4.39 2.52
C TRP A 166 -15.42 5.49 3.02
N TRP A 167 -14.77 5.29 4.17
CA TRP A 167 -13.77 6.24 4.69
C TRP A 167 -12.58 6.44 3.77
N ALA A 168 -12.15 5.39 3.06
CA ALA A 168 -11.11 5.49 2.04
C ALA A 168 -11.47 6.48 0.91
N THR A 169 -12.74 6.86 0.75
CA THR A 169 -13.18 7.83 -0.25
C THR A 169 -12.97 9.28 0.16
N PHE A 170 -12.97 9.55 1.47
CA PHE A 170 -12.75 10.89 2.03
C PHE A 170 -11.27 11.18 2.23
N ASP A 171 -10.40 10.18 2.07
CA ASP A 171 -8.96 10.37 2.08
C ASP A 171 -8.53 11.18 0.84
N ARG A 172 -8.54 12.51 0.98
CA ARG A 172 -8.11 13.48 -0.03
C ARG A 172 -6.58 13.53 -0.18
N GLY A 173 -5.94 12.35 -0.19
CA GLY A 173 -4.66 12.07 -0.81
C GLY A 173 -3.51 13.01 -0.48
N TYR A 174 -2.76 12.69 0.58
CA TYR A 174 -1.33 12.99 0.57
C TYR A 174 -0.69 12.15 -0.54
N ARG A 175 -0.06 12.80 -1.53
CA ARG A 175 0.44 12.23 -2.82
C ARG A 175 1.37 11.00 -2.72
N PHE A 176 1.69 10.51 -1.52
CA PHE A 176 2.61 9.40 -1.28
C PHE A 176 2.19 8.43 -0.18
N SER A 177 0.98 8.56 0.40
CA SER A 177 0.50 7.65 1.44
C SER A 177 -0.69 6.84 0.94
N THR A 178 -0.58 5.50 0.98
CA THR A 178 -1.74 4.62 0.90
C THR A 178 -2.68 4.96 2.06
N SER A 179 -3.99 4.99 1.78
CA SER A 179 -5.00 5.42 2.74
C SER A 179 -4.95 4.59 4.03
N ARG A 180 -5.03 5.25 5.18
CA ARG A 180 -5.05 4.59 6.51
C ARG A 180 -6.09 3.46 6.55
N SER A 181 -7.26 3.71 5.95
CA SER A 181 -8.36 2.75 5.82
C SER A 181 -8.06 1.56 4.90
N LEU A 182 -7.16 1.68 3.92
CA LEU A 182 -6.75 0.53 3.08
C LEU A 182 -5.76 -0.38 3.82
N TYR A 183 -4.92 0.19 4.67
CA TYR A 183 -4.05 -0.61 5.54
C TYR A 183 -4.86 -1.37 6.60
N THR A 184 -5.86 -0.73 7.21
CA THR A 184 -6.77 -1.43 8.15
C THR A 184 -7.51 -2.56 7.46
N LEU A 185 -8.04 -2.32 6.25
CA LEU A 185 -8.67 -3.37 5.43
C LEU A 185 -7.73 -4.53 5.12
N GLN A 186 -6.48 -4.26 4.77
CA GLN A 186 -5.51 -5.33 4.54
C GLN A 186 -5.35 -6.23 5.76
N HIS A 187 -5.32 -5.65 6.96
CA HIS A 187 -5.18 -6.42 8.20
C HIS A 187 -6.44 -7.19 8.57
N LEU A 188 -7.63 -6.64 8.33
CA LEU A 188 -8.89 -7.39 8.47
C LEU A 188 -8.89 -8.64 7.58
N PHE A 189 -8.41 -8.52 6.33
CA PHE A 189 -8.28 -9.66 5.43
C PHE A 189 -7.19 -10.65 5.85
N GLU A 190 -6.13 -10.20 6.51
CA GLU A 190 -5.11 -11.07 7.11
C GLU A 190 -5.66 -11.89 8.29
N LEU A 191 -6.66 -11.38 9.01
CA LEU A 191 -7.37 -12.07 10.09
C LEU A 191 -8.52 -12.98 9.61
N GLU A 192 -8.53 -13.31 8.32
CA GLU A 192 -9.54 -14.19 7.70
C GLU A 192 -10.98 -13.65 7.68
N ILE A 193 -11.20 -12.37 7.99
CA ILE A 193 -12.50 -11.73 7.77
C ILE A 193 -12.71 -11.62 6.25
N ARG A 194 -13.71 -12.33 5.73
CA ARG A 194 -14.01 -12.41 4.28
C ARG A 194 -15.27 -11.62 3.94
N TRP A 195 -15.30 -11.12 2.71
CA TRP A 195 -16.51 -10.53 2.15
C TRP A 195 -17.29 -11.62 1.37
N GLU A 196 -18.22 -12.28 2.06
CA GLU A 196 -18.90 -13.48 1.54
C GLU A 196 -20.32 -13.20 0.99
N GLY A 197 -21.00 -12.18 1.49
CA GLY A 197 -22.32 -11.79 0.98
C GLY A 197 -22.68 -10.34 1.33
N SER A 198 -23.18 -9.59 0.36
CA SER A 198 -23.72 -8.24 0.53
C SER A 198 -24.94 -8.05 -0.34
N SER A 199 -25.84 -7.16 0.07
CA SER A 199 -26.98 -6.77 -0.75
C SER A 199 -26.52 -6.09 -2.04
N LYS A 200 -27.37 -6.13 -3.09
CA LYS A 200 -27.07 -5.46 -4.37
C LYS A 200 -26.93 -3.93 -4.22
N GLU A 201 -27.59 -3.37 -3.22
CA GLU A 201 -27.60 -1.94 -2.88
C GLU A 201 -26.30 -1.52 -2.21
N GLU A 202 -25.80 -2.29 -1.24
CA GLU A 202 -24.48 -2.11 -0.65
C GLU A 202 -23.37 -2.12 -1.70
N ILE A 203 -23.42 -3.07 -2.64
CA ILE A 203 -22.47 -3.14 -3.76
C ILE A 203 -22.63 -1.93 -4.69
N ALA A 204 -23.84 -1.36 -4.82
CA ALA A 204 -24.06 -0.12 -5.57
C ALA A 204 -23.42 1.09 -4.88
N SER A 205 -23.57 1.19 -3.57
CA SER A 205 -22.95 2.22 -2.73
C SER A 205 -21.43 2.16 -2.84
N VAL A 206 -20.84 0.98 -2.68
CA VAL A 206 -19.39 0.77 -2.82
C VAL A 206 -18.89 1.17 -4.22
N ARG A 207 -19.65 0.85 -5.29
CA ARG A 207 -19.29 1.31 -6.66
C ARG A 207 -19.28 2.84 -6.77
N SER A 208 -20.29 3.50 -6.23
CA SER A 208 -20.40 4.96 -6.23
C SER A 208 -19.23 5.61 -5.49
N TRP A 209 -18.90 5.06 -4.32
CA TRP A 209 -17.76 5.44 -3.49
C TRP A 209 -16.43 5.29 -4.23
N LEU A 210 -16.16 4.11 -4.82
CA LEU A 210 -14.94 3.85 -5.58
C LEU A 210 -14.73 4.85 -6.74
N LEU A 211 -15.80 5.26 -7.41
CA LEU A 211 -15.72 6.25 -8.50
C LEU A 211 -15.28 7.65 -8.04
N LYS A 212 -15.58 8.02 -6.80
CA LYS A 212 -15.21 9.32 -6.21
C LYS A 212 -13.76 9.37 -5.71
N THR A 213 -13.09 8.22 -5.59
CA THR A 213 -11.74 8.12 -5.02
C THR A 213 -10.62 8.59 -5.95
N SER A 214 -9.45 8.87 -5.35
CA SER A 214 -8.23 9.23 -6.05
C SER A 214 -7.75 8.10 -6.98
N ARG A 215 -6.99 8.42 -8.04
CA ARG A 215 -6.47 7.41 -9.00
C ARG A 215 -5.61 6.35 -8.33
N HIS A 216 -4.79 6.73 -7.35
CA HIS A 216 -3.88 5.80 -6.66
C HIS A 216 -4.64 4.92 -5.67
N THR A 217 -5.48 5.53 -4.82
CA THR A 217 -6.34 4.82 -3.86
C THR A 217 -7.24 3.81 -4.56
N PHE A 218 -7.82 4.18 -5.71
CA PHE A 218 -8.62 3.26 -6.51
C PHE A 218 -7.82 2.02 -6.95
N ILE A 219 -6.61 2.20 -7.47
CA ILE A 219 -5.78 1.06 -7.91
C ILE A 219 -5.44 0.15 -6.73
N ASP A 220 -5.07 0.73 -5.59
CA ASP A 220 -4.65 -0.04 -4.42
C ASP A 220 -5.83 -0.77 -3.78
N ALA A 221 -6.99 -0.12 -3.66
CA ALA A 221 -8.25 -0.76 -3.22
C ALA A 221 -8.62 -1.94 -4.13
N MET A 222 -8.58 -1.74 -5.45
CA MET A 222 -8.93 -2.77 -6.43
C MET A 222 -7.95 -3.95 -6.43
N LYS A 223 -6.65 -3.68 -6.22
CA LYS A 223 -5.66 -4.74 -6.04
C LYS A 223 -5.87 -5.49 -4.73
N LEU A 224 -6.23 -4.79 -3.65
CA LEU A 224 -6.46 -5.38 -2.33
C LEU A 224 -7.65 -6.33 -2.37
N LEU A 225 -8.78 -5.88 -2.93
CA LEU A 225 -10.00 -6.70 -3.07
C LEU A 225 -9.77 -7.95 -3.95
N ALA A 226 -8.90 -7.85 -4.95
CA ALA A 226 -8.57 -8.98 -5.80
C ALA A 226 -7.38 -9.83 -5.32
N ALA A 227 -6.67 -9.37 -4.30
CA ALA A 227 -5.60 -10.13 -3.68
C ALA A 227 -6.20 -11.30 -2.91
N LYS A 228 -5.62 -12.50 -3.07
CA LYS A 228 -6.04 -13.74 -2.37
C LYS A 228 -7.56 -14.01 -2.49
N GLU A 229 -8.10 -14.94 -1.72
CA GLU A 229 -9.53 -15.31 -1.69
C GLU A 229 -10.27 -14.47 -0.63
N TYR A 230 -10.05 -13.14 -0.64
CA TYR A 230 -10.58 -12.21 0.36
C TYR A 230 -12.04 -11.82 0.13
N CYS A 231 -12.46 -11.77 -1.13
CA CYS A 231 -13.83 -11.49 -1.52
C CYS A 231 -14.37 -12.64 -2.37
N ALA A 232 -15.64 -12.97 -2.18
CA ALA A 232 -16.34 -13.93 -3.03
C ALA A 232 -16.25 -13.46 -4.51
N PRO A 233 -16.01 -14.39 -5.46
CA PRO A 233 -15.86 -14.04 -6.87
C PRO A 233 -17.11 -13.37 -7.46
N GLU A 234 -18.28 -13.64 -6.89
CA GLU A 234 -19.57 -13.03 -7.25
C GLU A 234 -19.58 -11.53 -6.97
N ILE A 235 -19.07 -11.11 -5.80
CA ILE A 235 -18.99 -9.69 -5.42
C ILE A 235 -18.00 -8.97 -6.33
N LEU A 236 -16.84 -9.57 -6.60
CA LEU A 236 -15.86 -8.99 -7.52
C LEU A 236 -16.44 -8.85 -8.94
N HIS A 237 -17.19 -9.85 -9.41
CA HIS A 237 -17.87 -9.78 -10.70
C HIS A 237 -18.88 -8.63 -10.76
N GLU A 238 -19.73 -8.47 -9.72
CA GLU A 238 -20.73 -7.40 -9.66
C GLU A 238 -20.11 -5.99 -9.52
N LEU A 239 -19.02 -5.85 -8.76
CA LEU A 239 -18.25 -4.60 -8.70
C LEU A 239 -17.68 -4.22 -10.08
N GLY A 240 -17.15 -5.20 -10.83
CA GLY A 240 -16.57 -5.03 -12.17
C GLY A 240 -17.58 -4.93 -13.32
N ARG A 241 -18.87 -5.24 -13.09
CA ARG A 241 -19.90 -5.30 -14.14
C ARG A 241 -20.24 -3.94 -14.73
N THR A 242 -20.16 -2.87 -13.93
CA THR A 242 -20.74 -1.57 -14.29
C THR A 242 -19.88 -0.82 -15.33
N PRO A 243 -20.46 -0.25 -16.40
CA PRO A 243 -19.72 0.49 -17.43
C PRO A 243 -18.87 1.64 -16.88
N ALA A 244 -19.34 2.33 -15.84
CA ALA A 244 -18.62 3.43 -15.20
C ALA A 244 -17.30 2.96 -14.53
N ILE A 245 -17.35 1.87 -13.75
CA ILE A 245 -16.17 1.25 -13.15
C ILE A 245 -15.19 0.79 -14.24
N ARG A 246 -15.68 0.17 -15.32
CA ARG A 246 -14.84 -0.27 -16.45
C ARG A 246 -14.16 0.90 -17.17
N ARG A 247 -14.85 2.04 -17.33
CA ARG A 247 -14.23 3.27 -17.86
C ARG A 247 -13.14 3.77 -16.92
N ARG A 248 -13.42 3.84 -15.62
CA ARG A 248 -12.44 4.26 -14.61
C ARG A 248 -11.20 3.36 -14.59
N MET A 249 -11.38 2.04 -14.65
CA MET A 249 -10.29 1.06 -14.72
C MET A 249 -9.41 1.26 -15.97
N LYS A 250 -9.97 1.66 -17.11
CA LYS A 250 -9.20 2.01 -18.32
C LYS A 250 -8.45 3.32 -18.14
N GLU A 251 -9.08 4.36 -17.57
CA GLU A 251 -8.46 5.67 -17.32
C GLU A 251 -7.25 5.58 -16.40
N VAL A 252 -7.32 4.75 -15.35
CA VAL A 252 -6.22 4.56 -14.40
C VAL A 252 -5.16 3.56 -14.88
N GLY A 253 -5.36 2.94 -16.06
CA GLY A 253 -4.45 1.94 -16.62
C GLY A 253 -4.46 0.58 -15.93
N PHE A 254 -5.51 0.28 -15.16
CA PHE A 254 -5.73 -1.03 -14.54
C PHE A 254 -6.11 -2.08 -15.59
N ILE A 255 -6.99 -1.72 -16.53
CA ILE A 255 -7.22 -2.47 -17.77
C ILE A 255 -6.24 -1.92 -18.83
N PRO A 256 -5.30 -2.73 -19.34
CA PRO A 256 -4.41 -2.31 -20.42
C PRO A 256 -5.20 -1.84 -21.65
N THR A 257 -4.81 -0.72 -22.25
CA THR A 257 -5.37 -0.33 -23.55
C THR A 257 -4.76 -1.17 -24.67
N ALA A 258 -5.44 -1.25 -25.82
CA ALA A 258 -4.92 -2.00 -26.98
C ALA A 258 -3.53 -1.50 -27.46
N GLN A 259 -3.24 -0.20 -27.27
CA GLN A 259 -1.92 0.38 -27.56
C GLN A 259 -0.85 -0.04 -26.54
N ASP A 260 -1.21 -0.13 -25.25
CA ASP A 260 -0.33 -0.60 -24.19
C ASP A 260 0.01 -2.08 -24.36
N GLU A 261 -0.98 -2.90 -24.73
CA GLU A 261 -0.77 -4.31 -25.03
C GLU A 261 0.12 -4.50 -26.25
N ALA A 262 -0.13 -3.79 -27.36
CA ALA A 262 0.70 -3.84 -28.55
C ALA A 262 2.16 -3.39 -28.28
N SER A 263 2.34 -2.45 -27.36
CA SER A 263 3.67 -1.99 -26.91
C SER A 263 4.35 -3.01 -25.99
N ARG A 264 3.62 -3.65 -25.08
CA ARG A 264 4.11 -4.73 -24.21
C ARG A 264 4.49 -5.98 -25.01
N TYR A 265 3.68 -6.38 -25.99
CA TYR A 265 3.97 -7.49 -26.90
C TYR A 265 5.18 -7.18 -27.80
N ARG A 266 5.35 -5.92 -28.26
CA ARG A 266 6.56 -5.52 -28.99
C ARG A 266 7.82 -5.60 -28.12
N ARG A 267 7.73 -5.28 -26.83
CA ARG A 267 8.88 -5.34 -25.90
C ARG A 267 9.15 -6.74 -25.33
N SER A 268 8.14 -7.61 -25.25
CA SER A 268 8.26 -8.95 -24.66
C SER A 268 7.88 -10.03 -25.67
N ARG A 269 8.85 -10.87 -26.07
CA ARG A 269 8.67 -11.97 -27.05
C ARG A 269 7.69 -13.07 -26.60
N GLN A 270 7.23 -13.03 -25.36
CA GLN A 270 6.20 -13.91 -24.81
C GLN A 270 5.32 -13.08 -23.87
N PRO A 271 3.99 -13.22 -23.91
CA PRO A 271 3.12 -12.67 -22.88
C PRO A 271 3.44 -13.36 -21.56
N ARG A 272 4.09 -12.65 -20.63
CA ARG A 272 4.16 -13.11 -19.25
C ARG A 272 2.77 -12.93 -18.63
N PRO A 273 2.22 -13.92 -17.90
CA PRO A 273 1.11 -13.65 -17.00
C PRO A 273 1.60 -12.65 -15.97
N THR A 274 1.10 -11.42 -16.02
CA THR A 274 1.34 -10.43 -14.97
C THR A 274 0.27 -10.64 -13.90
N ARG A 275 0.61 -10.45 -12.61
CA ARG A 275 -0.37 -10.48 -11.50
C ARG A 275 -1.63 -9.67 -11.78
N SER A 276 -1.50 -8.59 -12.56
CA SER A 276 -2.63 -7.78 -13.04
C SER A 276 -3.66 -8.55 -13.89
N ARG A 277 -3.24 -9.54 -14.69
CA ARG A 277 -4.15 -10.34 -15.55
C ARG A 277 -4.97 -11.33 -14.73
N GLU A 278 -4.34 -11.96 -13.73
CA GLU A 278 -5.03 -12.83 -12.77
C GLU A 278 -6.09 -12.04 -11.97
N VAL A 279 -5.73 -10.83 -11.55
CA VAL A 279 -6.64 -9.90 -10.90
C VAL A 279 -7.82 -9.51 -11.80
N LEU A 280 -7.57 -9.15 -13.07
CA LEU A 280 -8.63 -8.78 -14.03
C LEU A 280 -9.60 -9.94 -14.33
N LYS A 281 -9.08 -11.18 -14.38
CA LYS A 281 -9.90 -12.38 -14.57
C LYS A 281 -10.93 -12.54 -13.44
N LYS A 282 -10.56 -12.21 -12.19
CA LYS A 282 -11.48 -12.26 -11.04
C LYS A 282 -12.63 -11.25 -11.14
N PHE A 283 -12.42 -10.12 -11.82
CA PHE A 283 -13.46 -9.11 -12.07
C PHE A 283 -14.35 -9.41 -13.29
N GLY A 284 -14.27 -10.62 -13.87
CA GLY A 284 -15.07 -10.97 -15.07
C GLY A 284 -14.68 -10.18 -16.33
N VAL A 285 -13.46 -9.65 -16.38
CA VAL A 285 -12.94 -8.96 -17.57
C VAL A 285 -12.16 -9.97 -18.41
N GLU A 286 -12.81 -10.56 -19.41
CA GLU A 286 -12.12 -11.37 -20.42
C GLU A 286 -11.26 -10.46 -21.32
N GLU A 287 -9.97 -10.73 -21.40
CA GLU A 287 -9.07 -10.06 -22.33
C GLU A 287 -9.45 -10.42 -23.75
N THR A 288 -9.74 -9.43 -24.59
CA THR A 288 -9.77 -9.64 -26.04
C THR A 288 -8.34 -9.97 -26.47
N LYS A 289 -8.03 -11.25 -26.70
CA LYS A 289 -6.81 -11.63 -27.41
C LYS A 289 -6.67 -10.72 -28.64
N PRO A 290 -5.51 -10.08 -28.87
CA PRO A 290 -5.35 -9.22 -30.03
C PRO A 290 -5.70 -10.04 -31.28
N LYS A 291 -6.69 -9.55 -32.04
CA LYS A 291 -7.14 -10.15 -33.30
C LYS A 291 -5.90 -10.29 -34.20
N GLY A 292 -5.40 -11.52 -34.29
CA GLY A 292 -4.10 -11.85 -34.88
C GLY A 292 -3.61 -13.24 -34.52
N SER A 293 -4.08 -13.84 -33.42
CA SER A 293 -3.91 -15.28 -33.15
C SER A 293 -5.15 -16.06 -33.58
N VAL A 294 -5.42 -16.11 -34.89
CA VAL A 294 -6.36 -17.10 -35.42
C VAL A 294 -5.65 -18.44 -35.39
N ALA A 295 -6.16 -19.36 -34.58
CA ALA A 295 -5.84 -20.76 -34.69
C ALA A 295 -6.34 -21.25 -36.07
N SER A 296 -5.44 -21.40 -37.03
CA SER A 296 -5.73 -22.19 -38.22
C SER A 296 -5.77 -23.67 -37.79
N ARG A 297 -6.96 -24.24 -37.72
CA ARG A 297 -7.17 -25.69 -37.81
C ARG A 297 -8.24 -25.97 -38.87
N SER A 298 -7.81 -25.99 -40.12
CA SER A 298 -8.21 -27.05 -41.06
C SER A 298 -6.94 -27.52 -41.78
N GLY A 299 -6.88 -28.83 -41.99
CA GLY A 299 -5.63 -29.56 -42.21
C GLY A 299 -4.88 -29.13 -43.46
N SER A 300 -3.55 -29.05 -43.32
CA SER A 300 -2.52 -29.28 -44.33
C SER A 300 -1.18 -28.95 -43.67
N LYS A 301 -0.29 -29.95 -43.49
CA LYS A 301 1.12 -29.72 -43.10
C LYS A 301 1.76 -28.76 -44.12
N PRO A 302 2.30 -27.59 -43.75
CA PRO A 302 3.28 -26.92 -44.59
C PRO A 302 4.66 -27.40 -44.15
N THR A 303 5.33 -28.04 -45.11
CA THR A 303 6.73 -28.40 -45.09
C THR A 303 7.62 -27.24 -44.67
N SER A 304 8.64 -27.58 -43.89
CA SER A 304 9.68 -26.68 -43.40
C SER A 304 10.26 -25.81 -44.51
N ARG A 305 9.92 -24.52 -44.51
CA ARG A 305 10.81 -23.45 -44.98
C ARG A 305 11.13 -22.56 -43.79
N ARG A 306 12.23 -22.92 -43.12
CA ARG A 306 12.90 -22.12 -42.10
C ARG A 306 13.40 -20.83 -42.75
N THR A 307 12.54 -19.82 -42.84
CA THR A 307 12.97 -18.46 -43.20
C THR A 307 13.92 -17.96 -42.12
N THR A 308 15.18 -17.80 -42.51
CA THR A 308 16.27 -17.26 -41.71
C THR A 308 15.97 -15.80 -41.37
N ARG A 309 15.40 -15.58 -40.17
CA ARG A 309 15.29 -14.25 -39.57
C ARG A 309 16.68 -13.72 -39.25
N SER A 310 17.10 -12.65 -39.92
CA SER A 310 18.33 -11.89 -39.63
C SER A 310 18.35 -11.43 -38.16
N LEU A 311 19.48 -11.65 -37.48
CA LEU A 311 19.69 -11.24 -36.09
C LEU A 311 19.90 -9.72 -36.04
N PRO A 312 19.53 -9.02 -34.95
CA PRO A 312 19.77 -7.59 -34.84
C PRO A 312 21.28 -7.30 -34.90
N HIS A 313 21.66 -6.41 -35.82
CA HIS A 313 23.04 -6.13 -36.23
C HIS A 313 23.87 -5.32 -35.21
N THR A 314 23.22 -4.71 -34.20
CA THR A 314 23.88 -3.83 -33.23
C THR A 314 23.78 -4.35 -31.79
N VAL A 315 24.93 -4.51 -31.11
CA VAL A 315 25.04 -4.97 -29.72
C VAL A 315 25.44 -3.83 -28.80
N ARG A 316 24.52 -3.37 -27.94
CA ARG A 316 24.77 -2.30 -26.97
C ARG A 316 25.32 -2.84 -25.64
N ILE A 317 26.35 -2.19 -25.09
CA ILE A 317 27.04 -2.56 -23.84
C ILE A 317 27.11 -1.32 -22.91
N GLY A 318 26.71 -1.48 -21.65
CA GLY A 318 26.75 -0.43 -20.62
C GLY A 318 25.47 0.40 -20.48
N PRO A 319 25.26 1.06 -19.32
CA PRO A 319 24.14 1.97 -19.11
C PRO A 319 24.37 3.32 -19.79
N ARG A 320 23.32 3.93 -20.36
CA ARG A 320 23.39 5.27 -20.95
C ARG A 320 23.51 6.31 -19.82
N ARG A 321 24.62 7.05 -19.78
CA ARG A 321 24.86 8.13 -18.80
C ARG A 321 24.63 9.50 -19.46
N LYS A 322 24.10 10.46 -18.71
CA LYS A 322 23.93 11.85 -19.18
C LYS A 322 25.32 12.46 -19.40
N GLY A 323 25.65 12.86 -20.63
CA GLY A 323 26.99 13.36 -21.01
C GLY A 323 28.05 12.29 -21.32
N GLY A 324 27.67 11.01 -21.40
CA GLY A 324 28.60 9.93 -21.79
C GLY A 324 28.91 9.91 -23.30
N ARG A 325 30.05 9.33 -23.67
CA ARG A 325 30.46 9.13 -25.07
C ARG A 325 30.06 7.75 -25.60
N GLU A 326 29.87 7.67 -26.91
CA GLU A 326 29.53 6.45 -27.62
C GLU A 326 30.79 5.92 -28.34
N ILE A 327 31.22 4.70 -28.01
CA ILE A 327 32.32 4.02 -28.70
C ILE A 327 31.70 2.96 -29.62
N ARG A 328 31.90 3.08 -30.93
CA ARG A 328 31.47 2.09 -31.91
C ARG A 328 32.66 1.22 -32.31
N LEU A 329 32.48 -0.09 -32.25
CA LEU A 329 33.50 -1.08 -32.59
C LEU A 329 32.88 -2.21 -33.40
N ASP A 330 33.66 -2.82 -34.27
CA ASP A 330 33.28 -4.12 -34.83
C ASP A 330 33.75 -5.28 -33.93
N ARG A 331 33.34 -6.51 -34.29
CA ARG A 331 33.69 -7.72 -33.53
C ARG A 331 35.19 -8.04 -33.58
N ALA A 332 35.87 -7.72 -34.68
CA ALA A 332 37.30 -7.96 -34.83
C ALA A 332 38.10 -6.96 -33.97
N GLU A 333 37.71 -5.69 -33.96
CA GLU A 333 38.26 -4.63 -33.13
C GLU A 333 38.07 -4.93 -31.64
N LEU A 334 36.90 -5.43 -31.23
CA LEU A 334 36.71 -5.86 -29.84
C LEU A 334 37.66 -7.02 -29.48
N PHE A 335 37.87 -7.97 -30.39
CA PHE A 335 38.82 -9.07 -30.18
C PHE A 335 40.26 -8.57 -30.09
N GLU A 336 40.70 -7.69 -30.99
CA GLU A 336 42.04 -7.08 -30.94
C GLU A 336 42.26 -6.34 -29.61
N ARG A 337 41.28 -5.55 -29.15
CA ARG A 337 41.39 -4.83 -27.88
C ARG A 337 41.49 -5.77 -26.68
N VAL A 338 40.64 -6.80 -26.62
CA VAL A 338 40.66 -7.80 -25.52
C VAL A 338 41.96 -8.61 -25.46
N TRP A 339 42.68 -8.71 -26.59
CA TRP A 339 43.96 -9.42 -26.70
C TRP A 339 45.19 -8.50 -26.69
N SER A 340 45.01 -7.18 -26.69
CA SER A 340 46.10 -6.21 -26.53
C SER A 340 46.30 -5.76 -25.09
N GLU A 341 45.23 -5.74 -24.27
CA GLU A 341 45.33 -5.37 -22.86
C GLU A 341 44.37 -6.18 -21.95
N PRO A 342 44.64 -6.26 -20.64
CA PRO A 342 43.76 -6.97 -19.72
C PRO A 342 42.33 -6.45 -19.71
N VAL A 343 41.36 -7.37 -19.67
CA VAL A 343 39.91 -7.08 -19.64
C VAL A 343 39.53 -6.12 -18.51
N SER A 344 40.21 -6.18 -17.38
CA SER A 344 39.99 -5.29 -16.25
C SER A 344 40.35 -3.83 -16.56
N VAL A 345 41.43 -3.62 -17.31
CA VAL A 345 41.88 -2.29 -17.75
C VAL A 345 40.92 -1.73 -18.81
N LEU A 346 40.49 -2.55 -19.77
CA LEU A 346 39.48 -2.18 -20.78
C LEU A 346 38.14 -1.82 -20.15
N ALA A 347 37.68 -2.66 -19.22
CA ALA A 347 36.41 -2.46 -18.55
C ALA A 347 36.42 -1.14 -17.78
N ALA A 348 37.50 -0.85 -17.03
CA ALA A 348 37.67 0.42 -16.33
C ALA A 348 37.66 1.63 -17.28
N LYS A 349 38.41 1.58 -18.39
CA LYS A 349 38.44 2.65 -19.41
C LYS A 349 37.07 2.93 -20.02
N TRP A 350 36.22 1.92 -20.13
CA TRP A 350 34.86 2.05 -20.68
C TRP A 350 33.79 2.27 -19.60
N GLY A 351 34.17 2.38 -18.32
CA GLY A 351 33.22 2.53 -17.21
C GLY A 351 32.30 1.32 -17.04
N LEU A 352 32.77 0.14 -17.44
CA LEU A 352 32.12 -1.16 -17.30
C LEU A 352 32.75 -1.95 -16.15
N SER A 353 32.05 -2.97 -15.66
CA SER A 353 32.66 -3.97 -14.79
C SER A 353 33.32 -5.10 -15.59
N ASP A 354 34.37 -5.71 -15.05
CA ASP A 354 35.07 -6.86 -15.65
C ASP A 354 34.11 -7.98 -16.04
N ARG A 355 33.16 -8.28 -15.15
CA ARG A 355 32.11 -9.29 -15.40
C ARG A 355 31.14 -8.84 -16.50
N GLY A 356 30.87 -7.55 -16.62
CA GLY A 356 30.02 -6.95 -17.65
C GLY A 356 30.65 -7.08 -19.04
N LEU A 357 31.93 -6.73 -19.18
CA LEU A 357 32.68 -6.87 -20.43
C LEU A 357 32.87 -8.35 -20.82
N ALA A 358 33.18 -9.22 -19.85
CA ALA A 358 33.28 -10.67 -20.09
C ALA A 358 31.95 -11.29 -20.57
N LYS A 359 30.81 -10.84 -20.03
CA LYS A 359 29.48 -11.29 -20.47
C LYS A 359 29.18 -10.85 -21.92
N ALA A 360 29.61 -9.65 -22.29
CA ALA A 360 29.47 -9.15 -23.66
C ALA A 360 30.32 -9.96 -24.65
N CYS A 361 31.59 -10.23 -24.32
CA CYS A 361 32.48 -11.06 -25.15
C CYS A 361 31.91 -12.47 -25.37
N ARG A 362 31.36 -13.09 -24.31
CA ARG A 362 30.68 -14.40 -24.44
C ARG A 362 29.48 -14.35 -25.37
N ARG A 363 28.65 -13.30 -25.29
CA ARG A 363 27.48 -13.13 -26.16
C ARG A 363 27.87 -12.96 -27.63
N LEU A 364 29.02 -12.33 -27.89
CA LEU A 364 29.59 -12.10 -29.22
C LEU A 364 30.52 -13.23 -29.70
N LYS A 365 30.66 -14.31 -28.92
CA LYS A 365 31.62 -15.40 -29.18
C LYS A 365 33.03 -14.89 -29.46
N VAL A 366 33.47 -13.87 -28.72
CA VAL A 366 34.84 -13.36 -28.71
C VAL A 366 35.59 -14.12 -27.60
N PRO A 367 36.62 -14.92 -27.93
CA PRO A 367 37.39 -15.63 -26.93
C PRO A 367 38.17 -14.64 -26.07
N VAL A 368 38.12 -14.82 -24.76
CA VAL A 368 38.77 -13.97 -23.77
C VAL A 368 39.97 -14.72 -23.20
N PRO A 369 41.13 -14.08 -22.99
CA PRO A 369 42.29 -14.74 -22.37
C PRO A 369 41.94 -15.29 -20.98
N GLY A 370 42.40 -16.50 -20.68
CA GLY A 370 42.19 -17.16 -19.39
C GLY A 370 42.89 -16.46 -18.23
N ARG A 371 42.49 -16.78 -16.99
CA ARG A 371 43.17 -16.29 -15.78
C ARG A 371 44.63 -16.73 -15.79
N GLY A 372 45.56 -15.78 -15.70
CA GLY A 372 47.01 -16.05 -15.74
C GLY A 372 47.69 -15.83 -17.10
N HIS A 373 46.93 -15.64 -18.20
CA HIS A 373 47.51 -15.36 -19.53
C HIS A 373 48.43 -14.13 -19.50
N TRP A 374 47.96 -13.00 -18.96
CA TRP A 374 48.74 -11.76 -18.85
C TRP A 374 49.92 -11.87 -17.88
N ALA A 375 49.87 -12.77 -16.90
CA ALA A 375 51.01 -13.06 -16.03
C ALA A 375 52.10 -13.85 -16.77
N GLN A 376 51.71 -14.77 -17.66
CA GLN A 376 52.65 -15.52 -18.51
C GLN A 376 53.30 -14.65 -19.59
N VAL A 377 52.54 -13.72 -20.18
CA VAL A 377 53.06 -12.73 -21.14
C VAL A 377 54.11 -11.81 -20.49
N LYS A 378 53.88 -11.34 -19.25
CA LYS A 378 54.86 -10.52 -18.50
C LYS A 378 56.20 -11.23 -18.24
N VAL A 379 56.19 -12.56 -18.19
CA VAL A 379 57.39 -13.40 -17.98
C VAL A 379 57.98 -13.89 -19.31
N GLY A 380 57.57 -13.29 -20.45
CA GLY A 380 58.15 -13.55 -21.77
C GLY A 380 57.72 -14.87 -22.43
N LYS A 381 56.70 -15.57 -21.89
CA LYS A 381 56.20 -16.81 -22.50
C LYS A 381 55.28 -16.51 -23.68
N ASN A 382 55.56 -17.12 -24.83
CA ASN A 382 54.72 -17.01 -26.03
C ASN A 382 53.48 -17.92 -25.90
N VAL A 383 52.32 -17.32 -25.64
CA VAL A 383 51.04 -18.05 -25.48
C VAL A 383 50.23 -17.96 -26.77
N ARG A 384 49.73 -19.11 -27.25
CA ARG A 384 48.97 -19.18 -28.51
C ARG A 384 47.70 -18.34 -28.48
N ARG A 385 47.60 -17.37 -29.39
CA ARG A 385 46.39 -16.59 -29.65
C ARG A 385 45.36 -17.44 -30.44
N PRO A 386 44.12 -17.61 -29.95
CA PRO A 386 43.08 -18.35 -30.65
C PRO A 386 42.57 -17.54 -31.86
N VAL A 387 42.21 -18.23 -32.93
CA VAL A 387 41.59 -17.61 -34.10
C VAL A 387 40.17 -17.16 -33.75
N LEU A 388 39.77 -15.96 -34.18
CA LEU A 388 38.42 -15.45 -33.98
C LEU A 388 37.40 -16.35 -34.73
N PRO A 389 36.46 -17.02 -34.04
CA PRO A 389 35.52 -17.92 -34.71
C PRO A 389 34.64 -17.16 -35.70
N LYS A 390 34.41 -17.65 -36.92
CA LYS A 390 33.45 -17.01 -37.84
C LYS A 390 32.03 -17.05 -37.25
N LEU A 391 31.32 -15.92 -37.28
CA LEU A 391 29.90 -15.91 -36.92
C LEU A 391 29.07 -16.44 -38.10
N ARG A 392 27.83 -16.88 -37.86
CA ARG A 392 26.87 -17.14 -38.95
C ARG A 392 26.51 -15.80 -39.61
N GLU A 393 26.41 -15.77 -40.94
CA GLU A 393 26.06 -14.57 -41.72
C GLU A 393 24.86 -13.84 -41.10
N GLY A 394 25.01 -12.54 -40.87
CA GLY A 394 23.96 -11.65 -40.32
C GLY A 394 23.91 -11.57 -38.79
N GLY A 395 25.05 -11.65 -38.09
CA GLY A 395 25.09 -11.46 -36.63
C GLY A 395 26.14 -10.45 -36.16
N GLY A 396 25.66 -9.30 -35.67
CA GLY A 396 26.39 -8.44 -34.73
C GLY A 396 27.67 -7.80 -35.24
N ASP A 397 27.62 -7.14 -36.40
CA ASP A 397 28.77 -6.43 -36.98
C ASP A 397 29.06 -5.09 -36.30
N GLU A 398 28.10 -4.52 -35.56
CA GLU A 398 28.25 -3.23 -34.87
C GLU A 398 28.09 -3.36 -33.35
N ILE A 399 29.08 -2.93 -32.59
CA ILE A 399 29.10 -2.95 -31.12
C ILE A 399 29.14 -1.50 -30.63
N VAL A 400 28.18 -1.12 -29.80
CA VAL A 400 28.09 0.24 -29.25
C VAL A 400 28.29 0.19 -27.74
N ILE A 401 29.35 0.82 -27.25
CA ILE A 401 29.71 0.91 -25.84
C ILE A 401 29.45 2.32 -25.34
N TRP A 402 28.64 2.45 -24.28
CA TRP A 402 28.39 3.72 -23.61
C TRP A 402 29.44 3.95 -22.53
N ALA A 403 30.43 4.80 -22.81
CA ALA A 403 31.53 5.11 -21.92
C ALA A 403 31.33 6.48 -21.23
N PRO A 404 31.90 6.70 -20.03
CA PRO A 404 31.88 8.02 -19.39
C PRO A 404 32.72 9.05 -20.17
N HIS A 405 32.49 10.34 -19.91
CA HIS A 405 33.23 11.45 -20.53
C HIS A 405 34.73 11.37 -20.16
N GLU A 406 35.61 11.72 -21.12
CA GLU A 406 37.05 11.81 -20.87
C GLU A 406 37.31 12.86 -19.78
N GLY A 407 37.91 12.43 -18.66
CA GLY A 407 38.13 13.25 -17.47
C GLY A 407 37.62 12.65 -16.15
N SER A 408 36.68 11.70 -16.18
CA SER A 408 36.15 11.04 -14.95
C SER A 408 36.82 9.70 -14.61
N ALA A 409 37.67 9.17 -15.50
CA ALA A 409 38.35 7.89 -15.30
C ALA A 409 39.56 8.00 -14.35
N SER A 410 40.10 9.20 -14.15
CA SER A 410 41.26 9.48 -13.29
C SER A 410 40.96 9.53 -11.79
N GLU A 411 39.70 9.76 -11.38
CA GLU A 411 39.34 9.86 -9.95
C GLU A 411 39.08 8.51 -9.26
N ASN A 412 38.80 7.44 -10.01
CA ASN A 412 38.45 6.13 -9.42
C ASN A 412 39.63 5.17 -9.24
N VAL A 413 40.87 5.59 -9.55
CA VAL A 413 42.07 4.73 -9.43
C VAL A 413 42.80 4.90 -8.09
N THR A 414 42.50 5.95 -7.31
CA THR A 414 43.18 6.26 -6.04
C THR A 414 42.45 5.80 -4.77
N ARG A 415 41.38 4.99 -4.88
CA ARG A 415 40.75 4.34 -3.73
C ARG A 415 40.78 2.82 -3.89
N SER A 416 41.87 2.20 -3.45
CA SER A 416 41.93 0.80 -3.00
C SER A 416 43.07 0.64 -2.01
#